data_AF-A0A5A8UGN9-F1
#
_entry.id   AF-A0A5A8UGN9-F1
#
_cell.length_a   1.000
_cell.length_b   1.000
_cell.length_c   1.000
_cell.angle_alpha   90.00
_cell.angle_beta   90.00
_cell.angle_gamma   90.00
#
_symmetry.space_group_name_H-M   'P 1'
#
loop_
_entity.id
_entity.type
_entity.pdbx_description
1 polymer ?
#
loop_
_entity_poly.entity_id
_entity_poly.type
_entity_poly.pdbx_seq_one_letter_code
_entity_poly.pdbx_strand_id
1 'polypeptide(L)'
;MKILFIIFILLYLSACDFAEQSKQKPASIKIDDDLYYAPVDKGKDGCTGYQITSKTKATIQMIIYQNNAGEFATDKNQLNCL
;
A
#
# COMPACT_ATOMS: atom_id res chain seq x y z
N MET A 1 2.26 17.81 -39.67
CA MET A 1 1.62 18.40 -38.46
C MET A 1 0.64 17.47 -37.75
N LYS A 2 -0.26 16.72 -38.43
CA LYS A 2 -1.24 15.83 -37.78
C LYS A 2 -0.66 14.74 -36.87
N ILE A 3 0.48 14.14 -37.23
CA ILE A 3 1.10 13.03 -36.48
C ILE A 3 1.68 13.48 -35.13
N LEU A 4 2.27 14.69 -35.08
CA LEU A 4 2.82 15.27 -33.84
C LEU A 4 1.74 15.49 -32.77
N PHE A 5 0.51 15.80 -33.19
CA PHE A 5 -0.62 16.00 -32.29
C PHE A 5 -1.08 14.69 -31.63
N ILE A 6 -1.03 13.57 -32.38
CA ILE A 6 -1.42 12.24 -31.88
C ILE A 6 -0.41 11.74 -30.84
N ILE A 7 0.89 11.96 -31.07
CA ILE A 7 1.94 11.58 -30.12
C ILE A 7 1.78 12.35 -28.80
N PHE A 8 1.46 13.66 -28.87
CA PHE A 8 1.25 14.47 -27.68
C PHE A 8 0.05 13.99 -26.84
N ILE A 9 -1.03 13.55 -27.51
CA ILE A 9 -2.22 12.99 -26.83
C ILE A 9 -1.89 11.64 -26.16
N LEU A 10 -1.12 10.78 -26.82
CA LEU A 10 -0.71 9.48 -26.25
C LEU A 10 0.21 9.65 -25.03
N LEU A 11 1.11 10.64 -25.06
CA LEU A 11 1.96 10.98 -23.90
C LEU A 11 1.14 11.54 -22.73
N TYR A 12 0.07 12.31 -23.01
CA TYR A 12 -0.82 12.81 -21.96
C TYR A 12 -1.66 11.71 -21.30
N LEU A 13 -2.13 10.73 -22.08
CA LEU A 13 -2.93 9.61 -21.57
C LEU A 13 -2.10 8.68 -20.67
N SER A 14 -0.84 8.40 -21.05
CA SER A 14 0.05 7.53 -20.25
C SER A 14 0.51 8.15 -18.92
N ALA A 15 0.53 9.48 -18.80
CA ALA A 15 0.87 10.16 -17.55
C ALA A 15 -0.25 10.12 -16.50
N CYS A 16 -1.50 9.85 -16.90
CA CYS A 16 -2.64 9.89 -16.00
C CYS A 16 -2.73 8.64 -15.11
N ASP A 17 -2.45 7.46 -15.66
CA ASP A 17 -2.56 6.18 -14.92
C ASP A 17 -1.54 6.04 -13.77
N PHE A 18 -0.41 6.73 -13.86
CA PHE A 18 0.61 6.71 -12.80
C PHE A 18 0.20 7.48 -11.54
N ALA A 19 -0.70 8.46 -11.65
CA ALA A 19 -1.09 9.30 -10.52
C ALA A 19 -2.09 8.59 -9.57
N GLU A 20 -2.96 7.73 -10.09
CA GLU A 20 -4.03 7.11 -9.32
C GLU A 20 -3.57 5.94 -8.43
N GLN A 21 -2.58 5.16 -8.86
CA GLN A 21 -2.06 4.04 -8.05
C GLN A 21 -1.43 4.51 -6.73
N SER A 22 -0.94 5.74 -6.65
CA SER A 22 -0.33 6.28 -5.42
C SER A 22 -1.36 6.51 -4.29
N LYS A 23 -2.64 6.69 -4.62
CA LYS A 23 -3.71 7.08 -3.69
C LYS A 23 -4.64 5.95 -3.27
N GLN A 24 -4.38 4.72 -3.69
CA GLN A 24 -5.15 3.59 -3.15
C GLN A 24 -4.81 3.45 -1.66
N LYS A 25 -5.82 3.66 -0.81
CA LYS A 25 -5.71 3.39 0.62
C LYS A 25 -5.37 1.90 0.78
N PRO A 26 -4.42 1.54 1.67
CA PRO A 26 -4.14 0.14 1.90
C PRO A 26 -5.42 -0.54 2.37
N ALA A 27 -5.67 -1.74 1.87
CA ALA A 27 -6.82 -2.55 2.27
C ALA A 27 -6.44 -3.45 3.46
N SER A 28 -7.44 -3.87 4.21
CA SER A 28 -7.25 -4.89 5.25
C SER A 28 -6.88 -6.23 4.64
N ILE A 29 -5.94 -6.96 5.26
CA ILE A 29 -5.51 -8.28 4.81
C ILE A 29 -6.10 -9.32 5.76
N LYS A 30 -6.88 -10.27 5.24
CA LYS A 30 -7.44 -11.38 6.03
C LYS A 30 -6.33 -12.41 6.32
N ILE A 31 -6.17 -12.76 7.59
CA ILE A 31 -5.26 -13.82 8.05
C ILE A 31 -6.04 -15.11 8.32
N ASP A 32 -7.19 -14.98 8.97
CA ASP A 32 -8.10 -16.06 9.37
C ASP A 32 -9.54 -15.52 9.43
N ASP A 33 -10.54 -16.36 9.72
CA ASP A 33 -11.96 -16.02 9.65
C ASP A 33 -12.36 -14.77 10.44
N ASP A 34 -11.73 -14.54 11.58
CA ASP A 34 -11.94 -13.35 12.39
C ASP A 34 -10.61 -12.68 12.80
N LEU A 35 -9.59 -12.77 11.95
CA LEU A 35 -8.30 -12.14 12.19
C LEU A 35 -7.81 -11.39 10.95
N TYR A 36 -7.53 -10.10 11.12
CA TYR A 36 -7.21 -9.19 10.03
C TYR A 36 -6.03 -8.29 10.39
N TYR A 37 -5.17 -8.03 9.41
CA TYR A 37 -4.29 -6.87 9.42
C TYR A 37 -5.09 -5.66 8.94
N ALA A 38 -5.44 -4.76 9.86
CA ALA A 38 -6.08 -3.50 9.56
C ALA A 38 -5.01 -2.41 9.38
N PRO A 39 -5.03 -1.65 8.28
CA PRO A 39 -4.02 -0.62 8.05
C PRO A 39 -4.21 0.55 9.03
N VAL A 40 -3.12 0.95 9.68
CA VAL A 40 -3.09 2.03 10.66
C VAL A 40 -2.52 3.31 10.06
N ASP A 41 -1.52 3.17 9.19
CA ASP A 41 -0.89 4.31 8.48
C ASP A 41 -0.27 3.85 7.15
N LYS A 42 -0.27 4.72 6.16
CA LYS A 42 0.56 4.57 4.94
C LYS A 42 1.69 5.59 5.07
N GLY A 43 2.84 5.12 5.53
CA GLY A 43 4.02 5.95 5.67
C GLY A 43 4.42 6.58 4.33
N LYS A 44 4.95 7.81 4.37
CA LYS A 44 5.42 8.53 3.17
C LYS A 44 6.63 7.86 2.50
N ASP A 45 7.28 6.99 3.23
CA ASP A 45 8.39 6.09 2.89
C ASP A 45 7.94 4.81 2.17
N GLY A 46 6.66 4.68 1.83
CA GLY A 46 6.19 3.54 1.04
C GLY A 46 5.98 2.25 1.82
N CYS A 47 6.20 2.23 3.14
CA CYS A 47 5.73 1.14 3.99
C CYS A 47 4.33 1.41 4.54
N THR A 48 3.51 0.36 4.61
CA THR A 48 2.19 0.41 5.25
C THR A 48 2.28 -0.25 6.62
N GLY A 49 1.83 0.45 7.66
CA GLY A 49 1.68 -0.12 8.99
C GLY A 49 0.32 -0.79 9.14
N TYR A 50 0.31 -1.98 9.75
CA TYR A 50 -0.87 -2.78 10.03
C TYR A 50 -0.96 -3.16 11.50
N GLN A 51 -2.17 -3.16 12.04
CA GLN A 51 -2.49 -3.68 13.36
C GLN A 51 -3.31 -4.95 13.25
N ILE A 52 -3.00 -5.95 14.08
CA ILE A 52 -3.79 -7.17 14.15
C ILE A 52 -5.10 -6.90 14.91
N THR A 53 -6.22 -7.21 14.27
CA THR A 53 -7.56 -7.00 14.81
C THR A 53 -8.39 -8.26 14.70
N SER A 54 -9.21 -8.52 15.71
CA SER A 54 -10.18 -9.62 15.77
C SER A 54 -11.42 -9.14 16.52
N LYS A 55 -12.61 -9.60 16.12
CA LYS A 55 -13.86 -9.26 16.80
C LYS A 55 -14.15 -10.18 17.99
N THR A 56 -13.56 -11.37 18.00
CA THR A 56 -13.87 -12.45 18.95
C THR A 56 -12.68 -12.85 19.81
N LYS A 57 -11.45 -12.53 19.40
CA LYS A 57 -10.22 -12.90 20.13
C LYS A 57 -9.45 -11.67 20.60
N ALA A 58 -8.77 -11.79 21.74
CA ALA A 58 -7.79 -10.81 22.16
C ALA A 58 -6.61 -10.81 21.16
N THR A 59 -6.17 -9.63 20.74
CA THR A 59 -5.01 -9.46 19.87
C THR A 59 -3.89 -8.73 20.59
N ILE A 60 -2.65 -9.01 20.19
CA ILE A 60 -1.49 -8.25 20.66
C ILE A 60 -1.55 -6.87 19.99
N GLN A 61 -1.39 -5.81 20.77
CA GLN A 61 -1.19 -4.47 20.22
C GLN A 61 0.24 -4.32 19.72
N MET A 62 0.42 -4.53 18.42
CA MET A 62 1.67 -4.33 17.71
C MET A 62 1.37 -3.79 16.31
N ILE A 63 2.26 -2.93 15.81
CA ILE A 63 2.27 -2.50 14.41
C ILE A 63 3.26 -3.36 13.65
N ILE A 64 2.82 -3.97 12.56
CA ILE A 64 3.66 -4.70 11.61
C ILE A 64 3.70 -3.88 10.32
N TYR A 65 4.89 -3.67 9.79
CA TYR A 65 5.12 -2.91 8.57
C TYR A 65 5.17 -3.86 7.37
N GLN A 66 4.62 -3.43 6.25
CA GLN A 66 4.75 -4.10 4.95
C GLN A 66 5.40 -3.15 3.94
N ASN A 67 6.43 -3.61 3.23
CA ASN A 67 7.01 -2.84 2.12
C ASN A 67 6.27 -3.09 0.79
N ASN A 68 6.68 -2.40 -0.27
CA ASN A 68 6.06 -2.54 -1.60
C ASN A 68 6.30 -3.90 -2.26
N ALA A 69 7.30 -4.68 -1.81
CA ALA A 69 7.52 -6.05 -2.24
C ALA A 69 6.58 -7.06 -1.54
N GLY A 70 5.82 -6.59 -0.54
CA GLY A 70 4.91 -7.41 0.25
C GLY A 70 5.55 -8.08 1.47
N GLU A 71 6.81 -7.77 1.79
CA GLU A 71 7.55 -8.31 2.93
C GLU A 71 7.10 -7.63 4.23
N PHE A 72 7.04 -8.40 5.33
CA PHE A 72 6.58 -7.92 6.62
C PHE A 72 7.71 -7.89 7.67
N ALA A 73 7.72 -6.87 8.52
CA ALA A 73 8.60 -6.78 9.69
C ALA A 73 7.95 -6.03 10.85
N THR A 74 8.38 -6.30 12.08
CA THR A 74 7.93 -5.58 13.28
C THR A 74 8.68 -4.26 13.49
N ASP A 75 9.88 -4.14 12.91
CA ASP A 75 10.64 -2.89 12.84
C ASP A 75 10.76 -2.47 11.38
N LYS A 76 10.26 -1.27 11.11
CA LYS A 76 10.30 -0.64 9.80
C LYS A 76 11.72 -0.51 9.22
N ASN A 77 12.73 -0.35 10.08
CA ASN A 77 14.13 -0.21 9.64
C ASN A 77 14.72 -1.51 9.09
N GLN A 78 14.05 -2.65 9.30
CA GLN A 78 14.45 -3.94 8.75
C GLN A 78 13.93 -4.16 7.32
N LEU A 79 13.07 -3.27 6.84
CA LEU A 79 12.53 -3.32 5.49
C LEU A 79 13.16 -2.22 4.64
N ASN A 80 13.37 -2.54 3.36
CA ASN A 80 13.60 -1.51 2.35
C ASN A 80 12.26 -0.85 2.00
N CYS A 81 11.84 0.05 2.88
CA CYS A 81 10.88 1.10 2.54
C CYS A 81 11.57 2.04 1.53
N LEU A 82 10.81 2.57 0.56
CA LEU A 82 11.34 3.34 -0.59
C LEU A 82 12.18 4.56 -0.17
#